data_AF-A0A2E9E3W6-F1
#
_entry.id   AF-A0A2E9E3W6-F1
#
_cell.length_a   1.000
_cell.length_b   1.000
_cell.length_c   1.000
_cell.angle_alpha   90.00
_cell.angle_beta   90.00
_cell.angle_gamma   90.00
#
_symmetry.space_group_name_H-M   'P 1'
#
loop_
_entity.id
_entity.type
_entity.pdbx_description
1 polymer ?
#
loop_
_entity_poly.entity_id
_entity_poly.type
_entity_poly.pdbx_seq_one_letter_code
_entity_poly.pdbx_strand_id
1 'polypeptide(L)' 'MASKNNPSRRNRQQQEKMFDGKKVKPVLYVGSHVGHGRYMATQEEGGKLVTDKSGKPVPYSQV' A
#
# COMPACT_ATOMS: atom_id res chain seq x y z
N MET A 1 4.64 29.29 8.35
CA MET A 1 5.83 28.48 8.66
C MET A 1 5.39 27.13 9.23
N ALA A 2 5.89 26.00 8.71
CA ALA A 2 5.56 24.67 9.24
C ALA A 2 6.70 24.17 10.14
N SER A 3 6.43 24.03 11.44
CA SER A 3 7.40 23.43 12.39
C SER A 3 7.56 21.93 12.12
N LYS A 4 8.81 21.44 12.14
CA LYS A 4 9.16 20.02 12.01
C LYS A 4 8.53 19.14 13.11
N ASN A 5 8.10 19.78 14.21
CA ASN A 5 7.65 19.09 15.43
C ASN A 5 6.12 19.09 15.60
N ASN A 6 5.35 19.38 14.54
CA ASN A 6 3.90 19.43 14.66
C ASN A 6 3.27 18.01 14.68
N PRO A 7 2.73 17.52 15.81
CA PRO A 7 2.18 16.17 15.93
C PRO A 7 0.92 15.96 15.08
N SER A 8 0.19 17.02 14.74
CA SER A 8 -1.01 16.94 13.88
C SER A 8 -0.70 16.46 12.46
N ARG A 9 0.56 16.58 12.00
CA ARG A 9 1.00 16.03 10.71
C ARG A 9 1.28 14.54 10.75
N ARG A 10 1.47 13.95 11.94
CA ARG A 10 1.78 12.54 12.15
C ARG A 10 0.56 11.64 11.90
N ASN A 11 -0.65 12.16 12.12
CA ASN A 11 -1.89 11.39 12.07
C ASN A 11 -2.48 11.18 10.66
N ARG A 12 -1.82 11.71 9.61
CA ARG A 12 -2.36 11.67 8.25
C ARG A 12 -2.03 10.38 7.47
N GLN A 13 -1.17 9.52 8.03
CA GLN A 13 -0.58 8.37 7.33
C GLN A 13 -1.29 7.03 7.57
N GLN A 14 -2.22 6.93 8.52
CA GLN A 14 -2.96 5.69 8.80
C GLN A 14 -4.45 5.79 8.43
N GLN A 15 -4.79 6.48 7.34
CA GLN A 15 -6.14 6.32 6.80
C GLN A 15 -6.24 4.93 6.19
N GLU A 16 -7.18 4.13 6.70
CA GLU A 16 -7.55 2.85 6.09
C GLU A 16 -7.95 3.13 4.64
N LYS A 17 -7.10 2.74 3.69
CA LYS A 17 -7.39 2.89 2.28
C LYS A 17 -8.42 1.83 1.87
N MET A 18 -9.34 2.22 1.01
CA MET A 18 -10.27 1.30 0.36
C MET A 18 -9.88 1.18 -1.10
N PHE A 19 -9.74 -0.05 -1.60
CA PHE A 19 -9.53 -0.34 -3.00
C PHE A 19 -10.67 -1.23 -3.47
N ASP A 20 -11.35 -0.83 -4.53
CA ASP A 20 -12.47 -1.59 -5.11
C ASP A 20 -13.58 -1.94 -4.09
N GLY A 21 -13.90 -0.99 -3.19
CA GLY A 21 -14.90 -1.18 -2.13
C GLY A 21 -14.46 -2.07 -0.96
N LYS A 22 -13.23 -2.57 -0.98
CA LYS A 22 -12.65 -3.40 0.09
C LYS A 22 -11.61 -2.65 0.89
N LYS A 23 -11.55 -2.93 2.19
CA LYS A 23 -10.46 -2.45 3.05
C LYS A 23 -9.15 -3.11 2.62
N VAL A 24 -8.12 -2.30 2.45
CA VAL A 24 -6.78 -2.78 2.08
C VAL A 24 -5.70 -2.35 3.05
N LYS A 25 -4.69 -3.20 3.17
CA LYS A 25 -3.53 -3.02 4.05
C LYS A 25 -2.24 -3.03 3.21
N PRO A 26 -1.22 -2.27 3.61
CA PRO A 26 0.10 -2.38 3.01
C PRO A 26 0.76 -3.69 3.45
N VAL A 27 1.29 -4.45 2.51
CA VAL A 27 2.10 -5.66 2.78
C VAL A 27 3.41 -5.61 2.00
N LEU A 28 4.48 -6.11 2.59
CA LEU A 28 5.76 -6.22 1.91
C LEU A 28 5.67 -7.28 0.80
N TYR A 29 5.83 -6.86 -0.45
CA TYR A 29 5.95 -7.75 -1.59
C TYR A 29 7.41 -7.86 -2.04
N VAL A 30 7.86 -9.09 -2.22
CA VAL A 30 9.23 -9.44 -2.64
C VAL A 30 9.16 -10.19 -3.97
N GLY A 31 9.16 -9.45 -5.07
CA GLY A 31 9.15 -9.99 -6.43
C GLY A 31 10.50 -9.95 -7.12
N SER A 32 11.61 -10.01 -6.37
CA SER A 32 12.96 -9.99 -6.92
C SER A 32 13.21 -11.12 -7.93
N HIS A 33 12.62 -12.30 -7.68
CA HIS A 33 12.74 -13.47 -8.56
C HIS A 33 11.98 -13.34 -9.89
N VAL A 34 11.00 -12.42 -9.96
CA VAL A 34 10.18 -12.18 -11.16
C VAL A 34 10.46 -10.80 -11.79
N GLY A 35 11.53 -10.11 -11.36
CA GLY A 35 11.91 -8.80 -11.88
C GLY A 35 11.00 -7.64 -11.46
N HIS A 36 10.10 -7.84 -10.49
CA HIS A 36 9.21 -6.79 -9.98
C HIS A 36 9.85 -5.92 -8.89
N GLY A 37 10.97 -6.37 -8.32
CA GLY A 37 11.63 -5.68 -7.20
C GLY A 37 10.91 -5.87 -5.86
N ARG A 38 11.23 -5.02 -4.89
CA ARG A 38 10.67 -5.07 -3.53
C ARG A 38 9.94 -3.76 -3.22
N TYR A 39 8.67 -3.84 -2.88
CA TYR A 39 7.82 -2.68 -2.59
C TYR A 39 6.67 -3.03 -1.65
N MET A 40 5.95 -2.01 -1.17
CA MET A 40 4.72 -2.20 -0.42
C MET A 40 3.57 -2.42 -1.39
N ALA A 41 3.06 -3.65 -1.46
CA ALA A 41 1.89 -4.02 -2.24
C ALA A 41 0.62 -3.83 -1.41
N THR A 42 -0.50 -3.82 -2.12
CA THR A 42 -1.84 -3.72 -1.56
C THR A 42 -2.40 -5.11 -1.31
N GLN A 43 -2.81 -5.38 -0.08
CA GLN A 43 -3.45 -6.63 0.33
C GLN A 43 -4.89 -6.36 0.77
N GLU A 44 -5.83 -7.17 0.30
CA GLU A 44 -7.21 -7.15 0.80
C GLU A 44 -7.27 -7.76 2.20
N GLU A 45 -8.34 -7.44 2.95
CA GLU A 45 -8.57 -7.97 4.29
C GLU A 45 -8.56 -9.53 4.34
N GLY A 46 -9.00 -10.18 3.26
CA GLY A 46 -8.96 -11.64 3.11
C GLY A 46 -7.58 -12.24 2.83
N GLY A 47 -6.51 -11.44 2.88
CA GLY A 47 -5.13 -11.90 2.73
C GLY A 47 -4.64 -12.05 1.28
N LYS A 48 -5.50 -11.80 0.28
CA LYS A 48 -5.13 -11.82 -1.13
C LYS A 48 -4.45 -10.52 -1.54
N LEU A 49 -3.42 -10.61 -2.38
CA LEU A 49 -2.80 -9.44 -3.01
C LEU A 49 -3.71 -8.91 -4.10
N VAL A 50 -3.91 -7.60 -4.11
CA VAL A 50 -4.53 -6.90 -5.23
C VAL A 50 -3.52 -6.87 -6.36
N THR A 51 -3.88 -7.41 -7.52
CA THR A 51 -3.03 -7.44 -8.71
C THR A 51 -3.68 -6.67 -9.84
N ASP A 52 -2.87 -6.02 -10.66
CA ASP A 52 -3.29 -5.39 -11.90
C ASP A 52 -3.55 -6.46 -12.99
N LYS A 53 -4.13 -6.06 -14.13
CA LYS A 53 -4.41 -6.93 -15.28
C LYS A 53 -3.19 -7.71 -15.79
N SER A 54 -1.99 -7.20 -15.55
CA SER A 54 -0.72 -7.86 -15.88
C SER A 54 -0.23 -8.86 -14.82
N GLY A 55 -1.01 -9.13 -13.76
CA GLY A 55 -0.63 -10.02 -12.66
C GLY A 55 0.38 -9.43 -11.68
N LYS A 56 0.71 -8.13 -11.80
CA LYS A 56 1.62 -7.43 -10.88
C LYS A 56 0.85 -6.89 -9.67
N PRO A 57 1.32 -7.12 -8.43
CA PRO A 57 0.68 -6.53 -7.27
C PRO A 57 0.65 -5.00 -7.32
N VAL A 58 -0.49 -4.42 -6.98
CA VAL A 58 -0.67 -2.95 -7.02
C VAL A 58 0.10 -2.33 -5.85
N PRO A 59 1.00 -1.35 -6.09
CA PRO A 59 1.69 -0.65 -5.01
C PRO A 59 0.71 0.11 -4.11
N TYR A 60 0.86 -0.02 -2.79
CA TYR A 60 0.00 0.64 -1.80
C TYR A 60 0.10 2.18 -1.86
N SER A 61 1.17 2.71 -2.47
CA SER A 61 1.32 4.14 -2.73
C SER A 61 0.44 4.66 -3.87
N GLN A 62 -0.05 3.78 -4.75
CA GLN A 62 -0.90 4.13 -5.90
C GLN A 62 -2.40 3.92 -5.64
N VAL A 63 -2.72 3.31 -4.49
CA VAL A 63 -4.07 3.25 -3.91
C VAL A 63 -4.34 4.50 -3.09
#